data_AF-A0A4Y7U0K4-F1
#
_entry.id   AF-A0A4Y7U0K4-F1
#
_cell.length_a   1.000
_cell.length_b   1.000
_cell.length_c   1.000
_cell.angle_alpha   90.00
_cell.angle_beta   90.00
_cell.angle_gamma   90.00
#
_symmetry.space_group_name_H-M   'P 1'
#
loop_
_entity.id
_entity.type
_entity.pdbx_description
1 polymer ?
#
loop_
_entity_poly.entity_id
_entity_poly.type
_entity_poly.pdbx_seq_one_letter_code
_entity_poly.pdbx_strand_id
1 'polypeptide(L)'
;MLGARFAGTCQAILRSPLSFNPARSFSMSPIVEAGYKLKSHSGAKKRWRSLGASSVFKRGKAGHSHLNVHKAPGRKNQLSTTAYSTPRQTVNLNKRLLPYGSN
;
A
#
# COMPACT_ATOMS: atom_id res chain seq x y z
N MET A 1 -74.77 33.28 -6.72
CA MET A 1 -74.81 34.01 -8.02
C MET A 1 -74.25 35.40 -7.73
N LEU A 2 -73.31 36.04 -8.44
CA LEU A 2 -72.61 35.91 -9.73
C LEU A 2 -71.09 36.06 -9.42
N GLY A 3 -70.09 35.80 -10.24
CA GLY A 3 -69.93 35.60 -11.67
C GLY A 3 -68.42 35.82 -11.98
N ALA A 4 -67.88 35.05 -12.93
CA ALA A 4 -66.46 34.95 -13.31
C ALA A 4 -65.81 36.30 -13.71
N ARG A 5 -64.48 36.46 -13.79
CA ARG A 5 -63.49 36.01 -14.82
C ARG A 5 -62.11 36.63 -14.40
N PHE A 6 -60.90 36.29 -14.84
CA PHE A 6 -60.32 35.84 -16.12
C PHE A 6 -58.96 35.17 -15.82
N ALA A 7 -58.58 34.22 -16.67
CA ALA A 7 -57.24 33.66 -16.76
C ALA A 7 -56.21 34.68 -17.27
N GLY A 8 -54.99 34.62 -16.74
CA GLY A 8 -53.84 35.40 -17.19
C GLY A 8 -52.54 34.66 -16.88
N THR A 9 -52.10 33.86 -17.85
CA THR A 9 -50.84 33.11 -17.88
C THR A 9 -49.62 34.04 -17.85
N CYS A 10 -48.59 33.70 -17.08
CA CYS A 10 -47.19 34.04 -17.38
C CYS A 10 -46.27 32.98 -16.76
N GLN A 11 -45.83 32.03 -17.58
CA GLN A 11 -44.72 31.13 -17.27
C GLN A 11 -43.42 31.94 -17.19
N ALA A 12 -42.78 31.96 -16.02
CA ALA A 12 -41.37 32.33 -15.92
C ALA A 12 -40.52 31.06 -16.04
N ILE A 13 -39.81 30.94 -17.15
CA ILE A 13 -38.84 29.89 -17.45
C ILE A 13 -37.65 30.08 -16.50
N LEU A 14 -37.60 29.32 -15.40
CA LEU A 14 -36.39 29.16 -14.61
C LEU A 14 -35.48 28.14 -15.31
N ARG A 15 -34.42 28.65 -15.94
CA ARG A 15 -33.30 27.86 -16.44
C ARG A 15 -32.72 27.01 -15.30
N SER A 16 -32.99 25.71 -15.31
CA SER A 16 -32.30 24.76 -14.44
C SER A 16 -30.88 24.52 -14.97
N PRO A 17 -29.85 24.54 -14.10
CA PRO A 17 -28.48 24.27 -14.52
C PRO A 17 -28.30 22.78 -14.83
N LEU A 18 -27.56 22.54 -15.90
CA LEU A 18 -26.76 21.36 -16.24
C LEU A 18 -26.95 20.15 -15.31
N SER A 19 -27.59 19.11 -15.87
CA SER A 19 -27.61 17.76 -15.33
C SER A 19 -26.21 17.36 -14.83
N PHE A 20 -26.08 17.22 -13.51
CA PHE A 20 -24.94 16.60 -12.86
C PHE A 20 -24.71 15.22 -13.50
N ASN A 21 -23.69 15.11 -14.34
CA ASN A 21 -23.18 13.83 -14.78
C ASN A 21 -22.64 13.13 -13.51
N PRO A 22 -23.15 11.96 -13.09
CA PRO A 22 -22.58 11.25 -11.97
C PRO A 22 -21.20 10.75 -12.39
N ALA A 23 -20.18 11.59 -12.19
CA ALA A 23 -18.79 11.18 -12.17
C ALA A 23 -18.74 9.92 -11.30
N ARG A 24 -18.24 8.81 -11.87
CA ARG A 24 -18.18 7.49 -11.22
C ARG A 24 -17.83 7.65 -9.75
N SER A 25 -18.82 7.48 -8.88
CA SER A 25 -18.62 7.42 -7.45
C SER A 25 -17.79 6.17 -7.19
N PHE A 26 -16.48 6.34 -6.97
CA PHE A 26 -15.66 5.23 -6.52
C PHE A 26 -16.22 4.80 -5.16
N SER A 27 -16.68 3.55 -5.08
CA SER A 27 -17.13 2.92 -3.83
C SER A 27 -15.93 2.77 -2.90
N MET A 28 -15.63 3.81 -2.14
CA MET A 28 -14.68 3.78 -1.03
C MET A 28 -15.49 3.59 0.25
N SER A 29 -15.70 2.34 0.65
CA SER A 29 -16.18 2.04 2.00
C SER A 29 -15.13 2.51 3.02
N PRO A 30 -15.51 3.15 4.13
CA PRO A 30 -14.57 3.56 5.16
C PRO A 30 -13.79 2.34 5.71
N ILE A 31 -12.50 2.51 5.96
CA ILE A 31 -11.55 1.48 6.42
C ILE A 31 -12.05 0.68 7.64
N VAL A 32 -12.88 1.30 8.47
CA VAL A 32 -13.47 0.71 9.67
C VAL A 32 -14.53 -0.34 9.33
N GLU A 33 -15.36 -0.12 8.31
CA GLU A 33 -16.40 -1.07 7.89
C GLU A 33 -15.82 -2.27 7.14
N ALA A 34 -14.68 -2.09 6.47
CA ALA A 34 -14.05 -3.13 5.65
C ALA A 34 -13.19 -4.14 6.46
N GLY A 35 -13.07 -3.99 7.79
CA GLY A 35 -12.30 -4.91 8.63
C GLY A 35 -10.83 -5.04 8.19
N TYR A 36 -10.19 -3.91 7.86
CA TYR A 36 -8.88 -3.88 7.22
C TYR A 36 -7.80 -4.58 8.06
N LYS A 37 -7.18 -5.62 7.49
CA LYS A 37 -6.04 -6.34 8.10
C LYS A 37 -4.73 -5.76 7.58
N LEU A 38 -3.74 -5.64 8.46
CA LEU A 38 -2.38 -5.33 8.03
C LEU A 38 -1.90 -6.43 7.06
N LYS A 39 -1.17 -6.05 6.02
CA LYS A 39 -0.60 -7.00 5.06
C LYS A 39 0.91 -6.98 5.13
N SER A 40 1.52 -8.15 5.09
CA SER A 40 2.98 -8.24 4.99
C SER A 40 3.45 -7.80 3.61
N HIS A 41 4.48 -6.95 3.58
CA HIS A 41 5.07 -6.46 2.35
C HIS A 41 5.76 -7.60 1.60
N SER A 42 5.20 -7.99 0.45
CA SER A 42 5.61 -9.18 -0.31
C SER A 42 7.08 -9.14 -0.72
N GLY A 43 7.59 -7.97 -1.12
CA GLY A 43 9.00 -7.80 -1.51
C GLY A 43 9.98 -7.97 -0.35
N ALA A 44 9.58 -7.55 0.85
CA ALA A 44 10.38 -7.73 2.07
C ALA A 44 10.33 -9.20 2.51
N LYS A 45 9.12 -9.80 2.47
CA LYS A 45 8.91 -11.22 2.75
C LYS A 45 9.72 -12.11 1.82
N LYS A 46 10.03 -11.73 0.59
CA LYS A 46 10.87 -12.58 -0.28
C LYS A 46 12.35 -12.54 0.10
N ARG A 47 12.84 -11.43 0.66
CA ARG A 47 14.27 -11.15 0.86
C ARG A 47 14.76 -11.40 2.29
N TRP A 48 13.89 -11.23 3.28
CA TRP A 48 14.22 -11.35 4.69
C TRP A 48 13.53 -12.56 5.34
N ARG A 49 14.24 -13.22 6.25
CA ARG A 49 13.72 -14.36 7.03
C ARG A 49 13.98 -14.11 8.52
N SER A 50 12.98 -14.32 9.37
CA SER A 50 13.15 -14.25 10.82
C SER A 50 13.93 -15.47 11.33
N LEU A 51 14.61 -15.28 12.46
CA LEU A 51 15.33 -16.33 13.15
C LEU A 51 14.58 -16.65 14.46
N GLY A 52 13.50 -17.44 14.35
CA GLY A 52 12.73 -18.04 15.46
C GLY A 52 12.64 -17.22 16.75
N ALA A 53 13.60 -17.40 17.66
CA ALA A 53 13.61 -16.80 18.99
C ALA A 53 14.09 -15.34 19.05
N SER A 54 14.78 -14.84 18.02
CA SER A 54 15.37 -13.51 18.01
C SER A 54 14.64 -12.60 17.03
N SER A 55 14.47 -11.32 17.41
CA SER A 55 13.97 -10.25 16.53
C SER A 55 14.93 -9.90 15.38
N VAL A 56 15.89 -10.78 15.09
CA VAL A 56 16.92 -10.62 14.08
C VAL A 56 16.45 -11.30 12.79
N PHE A 57 16.67 -10.61 11.68
CA PHE A 57 16.37 -11.11 10.35
C PHE A 57 17.67 -11.44 9.60
N LYS A 58 17.63 -12.49 8.79
CA LYS A 58 18.70 -12.83 7.85
C LYS A 58 18.34 -12.47 6.41
N ARG A 59 19.37 -12.14 5.61
CA ARG A 59 19.31 -11.93 4.16
C ARG A 59 20.61 -12.36 3.48
N GLY A 60 20.58 -12.52 2.15
CA GLY A 60 21.80 -12.60 1.34
C GLY A 60 22.49 -11.23 1.20
N LYS A 61 23.83 -11.22 1.10
CA LYS A 61 24.59 -10.00 0.77
C LYS A 61 24.41 -9.64 -0.70
N ALA A 62 24.44 -8.34 -0.98
CA ALA A 62 24.27 -7.83 -2.34
C ALA A 62 25.57 -8.00 -3.16
N GLY A 63 25.44 -8.05 -4.49
CA GLY A 63 26.59 -7.99 -5.40
C GLY A 63 27.36 -9.31 -5.55
N HIS A 64 26.75 -10.47 -5.29
CA HIS A 64 27.39 -11.78 -5.52
C HIS A 64 26.97 -12.46 -6.84
N SER A 65 26.02 -11.90 -7.60
CA SER A 65 25.41 -12.59 -8.75
C SER A 65 26.18 -12.45 -10.07
N HIS A 66 26.63 -11.25 -10.44
CA HIS A 66 27.36 -10.99 -11.70
C HIS A 66 28.56 -10.06 -11.46
N LEU A 67 29.42 -9.91 -12.48
CA LEU A 67 30.70 -9.17 -12.41
C LEU A 67 31.63 -9.70 -11.31
N ASN A 68 31.69 -11.02 -11.17
CA ASN A 68 32.53 -11.68 -10.17
C ASN A 68 33.99 -11.87 -10.63
N VAL A 69 34.26 -11.70 -11.93
CA VAL A 69 35.59 -11.88 -12.54
C VAL A 69 36.62 -10.92 -11.94
N HIS A 70 36.26 -9.64 -11.77
CA HIS A 70 37.16 -8.61 -11.23
C HIS A 70 37.23 -8.59 -9.69
N LYS A 71 36.50 -9.47 -8.99
CA LYS A 71 36.47 -9.50 -7.52
C LYS A 71 37.49 -10.51 -7.01
N ALA A 72 38.31 -10.07 -6.06
CA ALA A 72 39.22 -10.95 -5.33
C ALA A 72 38.46 -12.17 -4.75
N PRO A 73 39.07 -13.37 -4.72
CA PRO A 73 38.45 -14.57 -4.16
C PRO A 73 37.91 -14.37 -2.73
N GLY A 74 38.68 -13.71 -1.87
CA GLY A 74 38.27 -13.38 -0.50
C GLY A 74 36.98 -12.54 -0.45
N ARG A 75 36.83 -11.56 -1.35
CA ARG A 75 35.60 -10.75 -1.45
C ARG A 75 34.42 -11.60 -1.91
N LYS A 76 34.60 -12.53 -2.86
CA LYS A 76 33.53 -13.44 -3.29
C LYS A 76 33.03 -14.31 -2.13
N ASN A 77 33.95 -14.86 -1.34
CA ASN A 77 33.62 -15.67 -0.16
C ASN A 77 32.91 -14.86 0.92
N GLN A 78 33.34 -13.61 1.15
CA GLN A 78 32.63 -12.74 2.09
C GLN A 78 31.21 -12.40 1.62
N LEU A 79 30.99 -12.24 0.31
CA LEU A 79 29.68 -11.93 -0.26
C LEU A 79 28.74 -13.14 -0.36
N SER A 80 29.27 -14.38 -0.37
CA SER A 80 28.43 -15.59 -0.35
C SER A 80 27.79 -15.84 1.01
N THR A 81 28.33 -15.26 2.09
CA THR A 81 27.79 -15.41 3.45
C THR A 81 26.48 -14.64 3.68
N THR A 82 25.74 -15.08 4.69
CA THR A 82 24.50 -14.43 5.14
C THR A 82 24.80 -13.14 5.89
N ALA A 83 23.96 -12.12 5.72
CA ALA A 83 23.98 -10.89 6.50
C ALA A 83 22.76 -10.81 7.42
N TYR A 84 23.00 -10.36 8.66
CA TYR A 84 21.95 -10.09 9.64
C TYR A 84 21.44 -8.65 9.53
N SER A 85 20.25 -8.40 10.07
CA SER A 85 19.67 -7.07 10.17
C SER A 85 20.38 -6.25 11.24
N THR A 86 20.54 -4.96 10.99
CA THR A 86 20.93 -4.01 12.04
C THR A 86 19.73 -3.70 12.93
N PRO A 87 19.92 -3.20 14.17
CA PRO A 87 18.80 -2.87 15.07
C PRO A 87 17.77 -1.93 14.43
N ARG A 88 18.23 -0.92 13.69
CA ARG A 88 17.36 0.01 12.96
C ARG A 88 16.54 -0.69 11.85
N GLN A 89 17.16 -1.62 11.12
CA GLN A 89 16.47 -2.40 10.10
C GLN A 89 15.43 -3.32 10.72
N THR A 90 15.77 -3.97 11.84
CA THR A 90 14.85 -4.82 12.61
C THR A 90 13.59 -4.06 13.02
N VAL A 91 13.72 -2.84 13.55
CA VAL A 91 12.56 -2.03 13.94
C VAL A 91 11.64 -1.75 12.75
N ASN A 92 12.22 -1.39 11.59
CA ASN A 92 11.45 -1.12 10.39
C ASN A 92 10.78 -2.38 9.83
N LEU A 93 11.49 -3.52 9.84
CA LEU A 93 10.97 -4.80 9.39
C LEU A 93 9.80 -5.25 10.25
N ASN A 94 9.93 -5.22 11.58
CA ASN A 94 8.87 -5.66 12.50
C ASN A 94 7.66 -4.72 12.48
N LYS A 95 7.88 -3.40 12.59
CA LYS A 95 6.79 -2.47 12.82
C LYS A 95 6.04 -2.05 11.56
N ARG A 96 6.67 -2.12 10.39
CA ARG A 96 6.10 -1.56 9.14
C ARG A 96 5.93 -2.58 8.02
N LEU A 97 6.90 -3.46 7.83
CA LEU A 97 6.94 -4.30 6.61
C LEU A 97 6.43 -5.72 6.84
N LEU A 98 6.75 -6.32 7.99
CA LEU A 98 6.49 -7.71 8.31
C LEU A 98 5.83 -7.81 9.69
N PRO A 99 4.58 -7.33 9.83
CA PRO A 99 3.86 -7.38 11.11
C PRO A 99 3.65 -8.81 11.61
N TYR A 100 3.57 -9.79 10.70
CA TYR A 100 3.48 -11.22 11.00
C TYR A 100 4.80 -11.95 10.68
N GLY A 101 5.92 -11.25 10.79
CA GLY A 101 7.23 -11.73 10.38
C GLY A 101 7.92 -12.69 11.36
N SER A 102 7.40 -12.87 12.56
CA SER A 102 7.89 -13.84 13.54
C SER A 102 7.39 -15.26 13.20
N ASN A 103 8.28 -16.25 13.33
CA ASN A 103 7.96 -17.67 13.16
C ASN A 103 7.74 -18.29 14.54
#